data_AF-A0A654KFH4-F1
#
_entry.id   AF-A0A654KFH4-F1
#
_cell.length_a   1.000
_cell.length_b   1.000
_cell.length_c   1.000
_cell.angle_alpha   90.00
_cell.angle_beta   90.00
_cell.angle_gamma   90.00
#
_symmetry.space_group_name_H-M   'P 1'
#
loop_
_entity.id
_entity.type
_entity.pdbx_description
1 polymer ?
#
loop_
_entity_poly.entity_id
_entity_poly.type
_entity_poly.pdbx_seq_one_letter_code
_entity_poly.pdbx_strand_id
1 'polypeptide(L)'
;MKVYYLIPFIFTTLTACQATPESCDPSRELGYFDKLGCSFNGGYDKRIEQKEVKLQNEQIKNKQLNYEKKRLNKKRDATRAERKSKERESIRANKSNRKVQEDLNNKNHIQSGFNERNNGTPVSNSAPSEDNSLKAKRLELEKLQKSNLN
;
A
#
# COMPACT_ATOMS: atom_id res chain seq x y z
N MET A 1 -59.38 43.48 65.11
CA MET A 1 -58.52 42.65 65.99
C MET A 1 -58.00 41.46 65.19
N LYS A 2 -56.70 41.18 65.36
CA LYS A 2 -55.99 39.90 65.17
C LYS A 2 -55.74 39.40 63.73
N VAL A 3 -54.48 39.67 63.37
CA VAL A 3 -53.58 39.03 62.38
C VAL A 3 -53.43 37.52 62.66
N TYR A 4 -52.74 36.82 61.75
CA TYR A 4 -52.31 35.41 61.71
C TYR A 4 -53.27 34.55 60.88
N TYR A 5 -52.89 34.00 59.71
CA TYR A 5 -51.66 33.24 59.46
C TYR A 5 -51.10 33.46 58.05
N LEU A 6 -49.93 34.11 57.99
CA LEU A 6 -48.93 33.89 56.95
C LEU A 6 -48.37 32.46 57.14
N ILE A 7 -48.47 31.64 56.09
CA ILE A 7 -47.50 30.62 55.62
C ILE A 7 -46.99 29.61 56.69
N PRO A 8 -47.09 28.28 56.46
CA PRO A 8 -46.64 27.74 55.19
C PRO A 8 -47.54 26.71 54.51
N PHE A 9 -47.78 27.03 53.24
CA PHE A 9 -47.71 26.14 52.10
C PHE A 9 -46.34 25.41 52.04
N ILE A 10 -45.99 24.64 53.07
CA ILE A 10 -44.91 23.64 53.05
C ILE A 10 -45.64 22.30 53.00
N PHE A 11 -46.33 22.07 51.88
CA PHE A 11 -46.76 20.73 51.53
C PHE A 11 -46.24 20.47 50.13
N THR A 12 -45.41 19.43 50.03
CA THR A 12 -45.04 18.75 48.79
C THR A 12 -44.07 19.47 47.84
N THR A 13 -42.90 19.84 48.34
CA THR A 13 -41.67 19.66 47.56
C THR A 13 -40.70 18.77 48.32
N LEU A 14 -41.16 17.59 48.75
CA LEU A 14 -40.25 16.44 48.69
C LEU A 14 -40.11 16.16 47.20
N THR A 15 -39.22 16.90 46.55
CA THR A 15 -38.57 16.41 45.34
C THR A 15 -37.87 15.14 45.80
N ALA A 16 -38.56 14.00 45.69
CA ALA A 16 -37.91 12.71 45.72
C ALA A 16 -36.76 12.87 44.73
N CYS A 17 -35.54 12.85 45.25
CA CYS A 17 -34.34 12.85 44.43
C CYS A 17 -34.54 11.64 43.52
N GLN A 18 -34.95 11.90 42.27
CA GLN A 18 -35.30 10.84 41.33
C GLN A 18 -34.06 9.97 41.26
N ALA A 19 -34.14 8.77 41.84
CA ALA A 19 -33.05 7.83 41.87
C ALA A 19 -32.74 7.48 40.41
N THR A 20 -31.80 8.21 39.84
CA THR A 20 -31.33 7.97 38.48
C THR A 20 -30.71 6.58 38.45
N PRO A 21 -30.77 5.86 37.32
CA PRO A 21 -30.11 4.57 37.21
C PRO A 21 -28.63 4.67 37.61
N GLU A 22 -27.95 5.77 37.31
CA GLU A 22 -26.54 5.95 37.72
C GLU A 22 -26.33 6.10 39.24
N SER A 23 -27.29 6.67 39.97
CA SER A 23 -27.22 6.78 41.44
C SER A 23 -27.54 5.46 42.14
N CYS A 24 -28.10 4.47 41.45
CA CYS A 24 -28.37 3.13 41.99
C CYS A 24 -27.16 2.19 41.80
N ASP A 25 -25.98 2.64 42.22
CA ASP A 25 -24.76 1.85 42.13
C ASP A 25 -24.50 1.07 43.43
N PRO A 26 -24.71 -0.26 43.45
CA PRO A 26 -24.57 -1.05 44.68
C PRO A 26 -23.11 -1.12 45.17
N SER A 27 -22.14 -0.75 44.33
CA SER A 27 -20.72 -0.64 44.66
C SER A 27 -20.34 0.67 45.35
N ARG A 28 -21.29 1.60 45.54
CA ARG A 28 -21.10 2.85 46.28
C ARG A 28 -21.86 2.79 47.60
N GLU A 29 -21.41 3.57 48.60
CA GLU A 29 -22.20 3.74 49.83
C GLU A 29 -23.47 4.53 49.52
N LEU A 30 -24.58 3.81 49.43
CA LEU A 30 -25.92 4.37 49.28
C LEU A 30 -26.61 4.42 50.63
N GLY A 31 -27.30 5.53 50.92
CA GLY A 31 -28.15 5.64 52.09
C GLY A 31 -29.27 4.59 52.07
N TYR A 32 -29.79 4.23 53.25
CA TYR A 32 -30.86 3.22 53.39
C TYR A 32 -32.09 3.55 52.53
N PHE A 33 -32.49 4.82 52.46
CA PHE A 33 -33.62 5.28 51.65
C PHE A 33 -33.34 5.22 50.14
N ASP A 34 -32.10 5.45 49.71
CA ASP A 34 -31.71 5.36 48.31
C ASP A 34 -31.74 3.92 47.82
N LYS A 35 -31.30 2.95 48.64
CA LYS A 35 -31.39 1.51 48.32
C LYS A 35 -32.84 1.07 48.15
N LEU A 36 -33.72 1.50 49.04
CA LEU A 36 -35.15 1.21 48.97
C LEU A 36 -35.80 1.87 47.75
N GLY A 37 -35.46 3.13 47.47
CA GLY A 37 -35.91 3.85 46.27
C GLY A 37 -35.46 3.18 44.97
N CYS A 38 -34.20 2.71 44.91
CA CYS A 38 -33.65 1.99 43.77
C CYS A 38 -34.28 0.61 43.57
N SER A 39 -34.63 -0.09 44.65
CA SER A 39 -35.31 -1.39 44.58
C SER A 39 -36.79 -1.24 44.23
N PHE A 40 -37.48 -0.23 44.76
CA PHE A 40 -38.91 -0.01 44.52
C PHE A 40 -39.19 0.59 43.14
N ASN A 41 -38.32 1.47 42.64
CA ASN A 41 -38.46 2.13 41.35
C ASN A 41 -37.87 1.33 40.16
N GLY A 42 -37.40 0.09 40.40
CA GLY A 42 -36.75 -0.74 39.38
C GLY A 42 -35.46 -0.13 38.83
N GLY A 43 -34.76 0.70 39.61
CA GLY A 43 -33.55 1.41 39.19
C GLY A 43 -32.39 0.45 38.87
N TYR A 44 -32.27 -0.64 39.62
CA TYR A 44 -31.26 -1.68 39.37
C TYR A 44 -31.51 -2.42 38.06
N ASP A 45 -32.75 -2.82 37.78
CA ASP A 45 -33.12 -3.52 36.55
C ASP A 45 -32.86 -2.66 35.31
N LYS A 46 -33.24 -1.37 35.37
CA LYS A 46 -32.94 -0.39 34.31
C LYS A 46 -31.43 -0.24 34.06
N ARG A 47 -30.58 -0.32 35.08
CA ARG A 47 -29.12 -0.31 34.88
C ARG A 47 -28.61 -1.59 34.23
N ILE A 48 -29.15 -2.74 34.61
CA ILE A 48 -28.76 -4.03 34.04
C ILE A 48 -29.08 -4.02 32.54
N GLU A 49 -30.30 -3.63 32.18
CA GLU A 49 -30.72 -3.49 30.79
C GLU A 49 -29.82 -2.49 30.02
N GLN A 50 -29.55 -1.31 30.58
CA GLN A 50 -28.65 -0.33 29.96
C GLN A 50 -27.24 -0.88 29.76
N LYS A 51 -26.70 -1.62 30.73
CA LYS A 51 -25.36 -2.23 30.63
C LYS A 51 -25.35 -3.38 29.63
N GLU A 52 -26.40 -4.18 29.54
CA GLU A 52 -26.54 -5.25 28.55
C GLU A 52 -26.61 -4.70 27.13
N VAL A 53 -27.44 -3.68 26.89
CA VAL A 53 -27.51 -2.99 25.59
C VAL A 53 -26.15 -2.39 25.24
N LYS A 54 -25.49 -1.73 26.18
CA LYS A 54 -24.15 -1.16 25.97
C LYS A 54 -23.13 -2.26 25.66
N LEU A 55 -23.16 -3.37 26.39
CA LEU A 55 -22.26 -4.51 26.17
C LEU A 55 -22.47 -5.13 24.78
N GLN A 56 -23.72 -5.35 24.38
CA GLN A 56 -24.05 -5.87 23.04
C GLN A 56 -23.55 -4.92 21.94
N ASN A 57 -23.80 -3.62 22.09
CA ASN A 57 -23.32 -2.60 21.14
C ASN A 57 -21.79 -2.58 21.04
N GLU A 58 -21.08 -2.63 22.18
CA GLU A 58 -19.62 -2.68 22.18
C GLU A 58 -19.08 -3.98 21.59
N GLN A 59 -19.75 -5.12 21.80
CA GLN A 59 -19.39 -6.39 21.14
C GLN A 59 -19.56 -6.32 19.62
N ILE A 60 -20.66 -5.72 19.14
CA ILE A 60 -20.90 -5.51 17.70
C ILE A 60 -19.82 -4.60 17.12
N LYS A 61 -19.55 -3.46 17.77
CA LYS A 61 -18.52 -2.52 17.36
C LYS A 61 -17.13 -3.16 17.34
N ASN A 62 -16.80 -3.97 18.35
CA ASN A 62 -15.54 -4.68 18.41
C ASN A 62 -15.39 -5.70 17.26
N LYS A 63 -16.46 -6.45 16.94
CA LYS A 63 -16.49 -7.35 15.78
C LYS A 63 -16.27 -6.60 14.47
N GLN A 64 -16.94 -5.45 14.29
CA GLN A 64 -16.79 -4.59 13.10
C GLN A 64 -15.35 -4.07 12.97
N LEU A 65 -14.78 -3.53 14.05
CA LEU A 65 -13.41 -3.02 14.06
C LEU A 65 -12.38 -4.12 13.78
N ASN A 66 -12.57 -5.33 14.33
CA ASN A 66 -11.71 -6.46 14.05
C ASN A 66 -11.81 -6.92 12.58
N TYR A 67 -13.02 -6.93 12.03
CA TYR A 67 -13.23 -7.23 10.61
C TYR A 67 -12.52 -6.20 9.71
N GLU A 68 -12.70 -4.92 10.00
CA GLU A 68 -12.07 -3.84 9.24
C GLU A 68 -10.55 -3.86 9.36
N LYS A 69 -10.01 -4.12 10.56
CA LYS A 69 -8.57 -4.31 10.78
C LYS A 69 -8.01 -5.47 9.94
N LYS A 70 -8.71 -6.61 9.89
CA LYS A 70 -8.32 -7.74 9.03
C LYS A 70 -8.32 -7.36 7.55
N ARG A 71 -9.35 -6.63 7.10
CA ARG A 71 -9.45 -6.14 5.71
C ARG A 71 -8.33 -5.16 5.38
N LEU A 72 -8.02 -4.22 6.27
CA LEU A 72 -6.96 -3.24 6.10
C LEU A 72 -5.59 -3.90 6.04
N ASN A 73 -5.32 -4.89 6.90
CA ASN A 73 -4.07 -5.65 6.85
C ASN A 73 -3.92 -6.40 5.53
N LYS A 74 -4.97 -7.07 5.04
CA LYS A 74 -4.95 -7.71 3.71
C LYS A 74 -4.66 -6.71 2.59
N LYS A 75 -5.30 -5.53 2.61
CA LYS A 75 -5.06 -4.48 1.62
C LYS A 75 -3.61 -3.98 1.68
N ARG A 76 -3.10 -3.72 2.88
CA ARG A 76 -1.71 -3.29 3.10
C ARG A 76 -0.71 -4.31 2.57
N ASP A 77 -0.93 -5.59 2.84
CA ASP A 77 -0.04 -6.66 2.41
C ASP A 77 -0.07 -6.83 0.87
N ALA A 78 -1.26 -6.71 0.25
CA ALA A 78 -1.40 -6.67 -1.20
C ALA A 78 -0.69 -5.46 -1.83
N THR A 79 -0.89 -4.26 -1.30
CA THR A 79 -0.19 -3.05 -1.75
C THR A 79 1.32 -3.16 -1.57
N ARG A 80 1.80 -3.77 -0.48
CA ARG A 80 3.23 -4.02 -0.28
C ARG A 80 3.79 -4.98 -1.31
N ALA A 81 3.06 -6.04 -1.66
CA ALA A 81 3.45 -6.97 -2.70
C ALA A 81 3.51 -6.29 -4.08
N GLU A 82 2.50 -5.48 -4.41
CA GLU A 82 2.47 -4.72 -5.67
C GLU A 82 3.63 -3.73 -5.76
N ARG A 83 3.93 -2.98 -4.68
CA ARG A 83 5.06 -2.06 -4.63
C ARG A 83 6.39 -2.77 -4.87
N LYS A 84 6.61 -3.93 -4.23
CA LYS A 84 7.81 -4.75 -4.47
C LYS A 84 7.89 -5.25 -5.92
N SER A 85 6.76 -5.60 -6.53
CA SER A 85 6.72 -6.01 -7.94
C SER A 85 7.12 -4.85 -8.86
N LYS A 86 6.51 -3.67 -8.67
CA LYS A 86 6.84 -2.46 -9.44
C LYS A 86 8.29 -2.01 -9.26
N GLU A 87 8.84 -2.14 -8.05
CA GLU A 87 10.25 -1.87 -7.79
C GLU A 87 11.18 -2.81 -8.58
N ARG A 88 10.89 -4.11 -8.59
CA ARG A 88 11.64 -5.09 -9.39
C ARG A 88 11.54 -4.82 -10.88
N GLU A 89 10.36 -4.43 -11.35
CA GLU A 89 10.14 -4.06 -12.75
C GLU A 89 10.94 -2.81 -13.14
N SER A 90 10.95 -1.78 -12.29
CA SER A 90 11.76 -0.58 -12.48
C SER A 90 13.27 -0.88 -12.52
N ILE A 91 13.76 -1.72 -11.61
CA ILE A 91 15.16 -2.17 -11.61
C ILE A 91 15.50 -2.91 -12.90
N ARG A 92 14.61 -3.80 -13.37
CA ARG A 92 14.80 -4.54 -14.62
C ARG A 92 14.82 -3.59 -15.83
N ALA A 93 13.89 -2.64 -15.89
CA ALA A 93 13.80 -1.65 -16.95
C ALA A 93 15.03 -0.74 -16.99
N ASN A 94 15.53 -0.32 -15.83
CA ASN A 94 16.76 0.47 -15.74
C ASN A 94 17.96 -0.33 -16.26
N LYS A 95 18.08 -1.61 -15.85
CA LYS A 95 19.14 -2.50 -16.34
C LYS A 95 19.07 -2.71 -17.86
N SER A 96 17.88 -2.88 -18.44
CA SER A 96 17.73 -3.00 -19.89
C SER A 96 18.09 -1.70 -20.61
N ASN A 97 17.67 -0.55 -20.09
CA ASN A 97 18.03 0.75 -20.67
C ASN A 97 19.54 0.99 -20.65
N ARG A 98 20.24 0.63 -19.56
CA ARG A 98 21.70 0.69 -19.51
C ARG A 98 22.36 -0.19 -20.56
N LYS A 99 21.91 -1.43 -20.73
CA LYS A 99 22.42 -2.32 -21.77
C LYS A 99 22.21 -1.77 -23.18
N VAL A 100 21.01 -1.25 -23.47
CA VAL A 100 20.73 -0.64 -24.77
C VAL A 100 21.63 0.57 -25.00
N GLN A 101 21.86 1.40 -23.98
CA GLN A 101 22.78 2.53 -24.08
C GLN A 101 24.22 2.09 -24.34
N GLU A 102 24.69 1.04 -23.66
CA GLU A 102 26.02 0.44 -23.87
C GLU A 102 26.15 -0.11 -25.31
N ASP A 103 25.15 -0.84 -25.79
CA ASP A 103 25.11 -1.37 -27.16
C ASP A 103 25.12 -0.25 -28.21
N LEU A 104 24.36 0.83 -27.98
CA LEU A 104 24.37 2.01 -28.87
C LEU A 104 25.72 2.71 -28.86
N ASN A 105 26.33 2.91 -27.69
CA ASN A 105 27.65 3.51 -27.58
C ASN A 105 28.71 2.65 -28.29
N ASN A 106 28.65 1.33 -28.13
CA ASN A 106 29.56 0.41 -28.81
C ASN A 106 29.37 0.44 -30.33
N LYS A 107 28.12 0.44 -30.82
CA LYS A 107 27.83 0.59 -32.27
C LYS A 107 28.35 1.92 -32.81
N ASN A 108 28.13 3.02 -32.09
CA ASN A 108 28.66 4.33 -32.47
C ASN A 108 30.19 4.32 -32.53
N HIS A 109 30.88 3.69 -31.57
CA HIS A 109 32.33 3.56 -31.57
C HIS A 109 32.85 2.70 -32.73
N ILE A 110 32.17 1.59 -33.04
CA ILE A 110 32.51 0.76 -34.20
C ILE A 110 32.31 1.55 -35.50
N GLN A 111 31.23 2.33 -35.60
CA GLN A 111 30.95 3.14 -36.78
C GLN A 111 31.92 4.31 -36.94
N SER A 112 32.32 4.98 -35.85
CA SER A 112 33.36 6.01 -35.91
C SER A 112 34.70 5.41 -36.32
N GLY A 113 35.10 4.27 -35.76
CA GLY A 113 36.32 3.58 -36.17
C GLY A 113 36.29 3.09 -37.62
N PHE A 114 35.13 2.69 -38.14
CA PHE A 114 34.95 2.34 -39.55
C PHE A 114 35.07 3.57 -40.47
N ASN A 115 34.42 4.68 -40.10
CA ASN A 115 34.52 5.94 -40.85
C ASN A 115 35.94 6.51 -40.84
N GLU A 116 36.66 6.40 -39.72
CA GLU A 116 38.04 6.87 -39.59
C GLU A 116 39.01 6.02 -40.42
N ARG A 117 38.80 4.70 -40.49
CA ARG A 117 39.53 3.81 -41.42
C ARG A 117 39.28 4.16 -42.88
N ASN A 118 38.03 4.47 -43.25
CA ASN A 118 37.64 4.84 -44.61
C ASN A 118 38.05 6.26 -44.99
N ASN A 119 38.21 7.19 -44.04
CA ASN A 119 38.69 8.55 -44.31
C ASN A 119 40.24 8.63 -44.35
N GLY A 120 40.95 7.69 -43.69
CA GLY A 120 42.40 7.54 -43.79
C GLY A 120 42.87 6.81 -45.05
N THR A 121 41.95 6.22 -45.82
CA THR A 121 42.20 5.74 -47.18
C THR A 121 41.52 6.70 -48.15
N PRO A 122 42.22 7.41 -49.03
CA PRO A 122 41.53 8.13 -50.09
C PRO A 122 40.71 7.09 -50.87
N VAL A 123 39.39 7.27 -50.90
CA VAL A 123 38.51 6.57 -51.84
C VAL A 123 38.97 7.00 -53.24
N SER A 124 39.94 6.26 -53.76
CA SER A 124 40.31 6.33 -55.15
C SER A 124 39.12 5.80 -55.92
N ASN A 125 38.41 6.69 -56.61
CA ASN A 125 37.42 6.34 -57.64
C ASN A 125 38.12 5.73 -58.88
N SER A 126 39.06 4.81 -58.67
CA SER A 126 39.55 3.94 -59.71
C SER A 126 38.89 2.58 -59.49
N ALA A 127 38.36 2.02 -60.58
CA ALA A 127 37.85 0.66 -60.67
C ALA A 127 38.74 -0.31 -59.88
N PRO A 128 38.20 -1.43 -59.33
CA PRO A 128 38.98 -2.36 -58.52
C PRO A 128 40.24 -2.73 -59.28
N SER A 129 41.40 -2.19 -58.89
CA SER A 129 42.65 -2.59 -59.49
C SER A 129 42.86 -4.01 -59.02
N GLU A 130 42.82 -4.95 -59.98
CA GLU A 130 43.19 -6.34 -59.74
C GLU A 130 44.55 -6.35 -59.06
N ASP A 131 44.54 -6.59 -57.76
CA ASP A 131 45.73 -6.82 -56.98
C ASP A 131 46.48 -7.99 -57.67
N ASN A 132 47.69 -7.75 -58.18
CA ASN A 132 48.44 -8.75 -58.95
C ASN A 132 48.58 -10.07 -58.18
N SER A 133 48.53 -10.00 -56.84
CA SER A 133 48.52 -11.15 -55.92
C SER A 133 47.23 -11.99 -56.01
N LEU A 134 46.06 -11.35 -56.18
CA LEU A 134 44.76 -12.01 -56.34
C LEU A 134 44.63 -12.65 -57.73
N LYS A 135 45.16 -12.00 -58.77
CA LYS A 135 45.21 -12.56 -60.12
C LYS A 135 46.14 -13.78 -60.18
N ALA A 136 47.31 -13.70 -59.56
CA ALA A 136 48.24 -14.82 -59.44
C ALA A 136 47.61 -16.01 -58.69
N LYS A 137 46.94 -15.76 -57.56
CA LYS A 137 46.24 -16.80 -56.78
C LYS A 137 45.08 -17.45 -57.56
N ARG A 138 44.33 -16.69 -58.36
CA ARG A 138 43.26 -17.24 -59.22
C ARG A 138 43.81 -18.13 -60.33
N LEU A 139 44.93 -17.74 -60.92
CA LEU A 139 45.59 -18.49 -61.98
C LEU A 139 46.23 -19.79 -61.45
N GLU A 140 46.73 -19.76 -60.22
CA GLU A 140 47.21 -20.94 -59.50
C GLU A 140 46.06 -21.90 -59.16
N LEU A 141 44.92 -21.40 -58.69
CA LEU A 141 43.72 -22.21 -58.45
C LEU A 141 43.19 -22.86 -59.74
N GLU A 142 43.19 -22.15 -60.86
CA GLU A 142 42.74 -22.70 -62.14
C GLU A 142 43.68 -23.80 -62.66
N LYS A 143 45.00 -23.63 -62.49
CA LYS A 143 45.99 -24.66 -62.80
C LYS A 143 45.80 -25.90 -61.93
N LEU A 144 45.60 -25.70 -60.63
CA LEU A 144 45.34 -26.80 -59.68
C LEU A 144 44.03 -27.53 -60.00
N GLN A 145 42.98 -26.82 -60.44
CA GLN A 145 41.72 -27.43 -60.85
C GLN A 145 41.87 -28.24 -62.14
N LYS A 146 42.61 -27.74 -63.13
CA LYS A 146 42.87 -28.47 -64.38
C LYS A 146 43.78 -29.69 -64.17
N SER A 147 44.73 -29.63 -63.24
CA SER A 147 45.59 -30.79 -62.91
C SER A 147 44.88 -31.86 -62.08
N ASN A 148 43.76 -31.53 -61.42
CA ASN A 148 42.98 -32.47 -60.61
C ASN A 148 41.81 -33.11 -61.38
N LEU A 149 41.69 -32.79 -62.69
CA LEU A 149 40.68 -33.32 -63.60
C LEU A 149 41.26 -34.28 -64.66
N ASN A 150 42.54 -34.68 -64.55
CA ASN A 150 43.17 -35.73 -65.35
C ASN A 150 43.70 -36.84 -64.45
#